data_AF-A0A9W4QU21-F1
#
_entry.id   AF-A0A9W4QU21-F1
#
_cell.length_a   1.000
_cell.length_b   1.000
_cell.length_c   1.000
_cell.angle_alpha   90.00
_cell.angle_beta   90.00
_cell.angle_gamma   90.00
#
_symmetry.space_group_name_H-M   'P 1'
#
loop_
_entity.id
_entity.type
_entity.pdbx_description
1 polymer ?
#
loop_
_entity_poly.entity_id
_entity_poly.type
_entity_poly.pdbx_seq_one_letter_code
_entity_poly.pdbx_strand_id
1 'polypeptide(L)'
;MSKTKIIIILLFVAFISTVFYFVTLQAEPSNSVELNNQTKNTDTTSQPPTAFNEASTELNVVESNHSLSCDAYENALDKARLIHFNLIGAKAIGWYFEGIDKYKIAHTLAKMYGYQNAMIWIEQVNALSHYYEKSQTLIQDIHGLEYSALSGSNRIYLQRLDAYKVPTYKDHFDVNKALNLYPDIALKLWLAALTKALENTDLQQSLYAISQLNSLHKNDLFFEHPLRDSANIFLLSTFSQPQVKPLLTAMFELAPVYLEPQHGSSANSVKQSLMALDNSESTWRLRTTSAKLFEIDPEVNQRINALAKRYTDLNIELKAQDYCEPQTPNLSISSKQISSNNINNKLSKHWQAIVDYMCPEKNIFYGYTAVSAKLNKYGVDVNALNNFAAIMSNHTKLQAALPHFEQYEAAVLFDIMYTRTSYNNQQIRTLIEHKLVPQSSNFYAMLYRLPIDEQKALLVEQQYNIQNTSSLGFSLITQVLEKSLRQGSADADKLVPFLISQGVPLTSSEQDLDPLWFKLYSLNNYEDPTAELPVNVLASLIEHTKLNDTHIDALYKIKQKNVQLYHQLIEQFPELRFTEPSELIKINCMAQ
;
A
#
# COMPACT_ATOMS: atom_id res chain seq x y z
N MET A 1 -1.14 -39.26 -25.59
CA MET A 1 -0.86 -37.83 -25.30
C MET A 1 -0.80 -37.09 -26.64
N SER A 2 -1.61 -36.05 -26.88
CA SER A 2 -1.74 -35.47 -28.23
C SER A 2 -0.47 -34.72 -28.66
N LYS A 3 -0.16 -34.74 -29.96
CA LYS A 3 1.01 -34.06 -30.54
C LYS A 3 1.08 -32.56 -30.19
N THR A 4 -0.08 -31.94 -29.96
CA THR A 4 -0.22 -30.55 -29.50
C THR A 4 0.38 -30.32 -28.10
N LYS A 5 0.24 -31.29 -27.19
CA LYS A 5 0.81 -31.19 -25.83
C LYS A 5 2.33 -31.31 -25.84
N ILE A 6 2.90 -32.09 -26.75
CA ILE A 6 4.36 -32.26 -26.89
C ILE A 6 5.01 -30.97 -27.43
N ILE A 7 4.35 -30.30 -28.39
CA ILE A 7 4.83 -29.02 -28.95
C ILE A 7 4.79 -27.90 -27.90
N ILE A 8 3.74 -27.84 -27.08
CA ILE A 8 3.63 -26.84 -26.00
C ILE A 8 4.72 -27.06 -24.94
N ILE A 9 5.00 -28.32 -24.57
CA ILE A 9 6.08 -28.65 -23.62
C ILE A 9 7.45 -28.30 -24.22
N LEU A 10 7.70 -28.57 -25.49
CA LEU A 10 8.95 -28.20 -26.17
C LEU A 10 9.13 -26.68 -26.26
N LEU A 11 8.08 -25.92 -26.56
CA LEU A 11 8.11 -24.45 -26.55
C LEU A 11 8.34 -23.89 -25.15
N PHE A 12 7.77 -24.52 -24.13
CA PHE A 12 7.96 -24.12 -22.74
C PHE A 12 9.38 -24.40 -22.22
N VAL A 13 9.95 -25.56 -22.58
CA VAL A 13 11.34 -25.91 -22.24
C VAL A 13 12.33 -25.02 -23.01
N ALA A 14 12.06 -24.71 -24.27
CA ALA A 14 12.85 -23.75 -25.05
C ALA A 14 12.78 -22.36 -24.42
N PHE A 15 11.59 -21.88 -24.04
CA PHE A 15 11.41 -20.60 -23.35
C PHE A 15 12.18 -20.52 -22.02
N ILE A 16 12.13 -21.56 -21.18
CA ILE A 16 12.88 -21.62 -19.93
C ILE A 16 14.39 -21.60 -20.20
N SER A 17 14.85 -22.33 -21.22
CA SER A 17 16.28 -22.37 -21.57
C SER A 17 16.79 -21.02 -22.08
N THR A 18 15.97 -20.29 -22.84
CA THR A 18 16.31 -18.93 -23.31
C THR A 18 16.32 -17.93 -22.16
N VAL A 19 15.35 -18.00 -21.24
CA VAL A 19 15.32 -17.15 -20.03
C VAL A 19 16.53 -17.43 -19.15
N PHE A 20 16.91 -18.70 -18.97
CA PHE A 20 18.09 -19.07 -18.19
C PHE A 20 19.39 -18.55 -18.84
N TYR A 21 19.50 -18.64 -20.18
CA TYR A 21 20.64 -18.13 -20.94
C TYR A 21 20.81 -16.61 -20.79
N PHE A 22 19.72 -15.83 -20.84
CA PHE A 22 19.76 -14.37 -20.64
C PHE A 22 20.09 -13.98 -19.19
N VAL A 23 19.65 -14.76 -18.20
CA VAL A 23 19.95 -14.52 -16.78
C VAL A 23 21.43 -14.82 -16.47
N THR A 24 22.06 -15.77 -17.16
CA THR A 24 23.47 -16.12 -16.91
C THR A 24 24.50 -15.25 -17.64
N LEU A 25 24.08 -14.40 -18.60
CA LEU A 25 24.99 -13.54 -19.39
C LEU A 25 25.25 -12.14 -18.77
N GLN A 26 24.69 -11.83 -17.60
CA GLN A 26 24.94 -10.57 -16.88
C GLN A 26 26.06 -10.64 -15.82
N ALA A 27 26.85 -11.71 -15.81
CA ALA A 27 28.00 -11.83 -14.93
C ALA A 27 29.30 -11.98 -15.74
N GLU A 28 29.92 -10.86 -16.12
CA GLU A 28 31.37 -10.65 -16.03
C GLU A 28 31.75 -9.15 -16.23
N PRO A 29 32.89 -8.70 -15.67
CA PRO A 29 33.16 -7.31 -15.33
C PRO A 29 33.70 -6.46 -16.49
N SER A 30 33.53 -5.16 -16.30
CA SER A 30 34.03 -4.06 -17.12
C SER A 30 35.54 -4.11 -17.39
N ASN A 31 35.91 -3.80 -18.63
CA ASN A 31 37.23 -3.26 -18.96
C ASN A 31 37.08 -1.81 -19.41
N SER A 32 37.82 -0.96 -18.72
CA SER A 32 38.02 0.48 -18.88
C SER A 32 38.54 0.86 -20.27
N VAL A 33 38.03 1.97 -20.81
CA VAL A 33 38.80 2.86 -21.71
C VAL A 33 38.49 4.31 -21.33
N GLU A 34 39.51 4.99 -20.80
CA GLU A 34 39.59 6.45 -20.70
C GLU A 34 39.61 7.08 -22.10
N LEU A 35 38.94 8.22 -22.29
CA LEU A 35 39.55 9.32 -23.04
C LEU A 35 38.93 10.72 -22.75
N ASN A 36 39.80 11.55 -22.19
CA ASN A 36 39.89 13.01 -22.07
C ASN A 36 39.02 13.96 -22.92
N ASN A 37 38.55 14.99 -22.20
CA ASN A 37 38.61 16.45 -22.45
C ASN A 37 38.18 17.04 -23.81
N GLN A 38 37.22 17.98 -23.76
CA GLN A 38 37.55 19.40 -24.01
C GLN A 38 36.41 20.36 -23.62
N THR A 39 36.82 21.38 -22.87
CA THR A 39 36.09 22.53 -22.35
C THR A 39 35.65 23.51 -23.45
N LYS A 40 34.49 24.19 -23.27
CA LYS A 40 34.37 25.61 -23.64
C LYS A 40 33.23 26.31 -22.89
N ASN A 41 33.65 27.25 -22.04
CA ASN A 41 32.83 28.25 -21.37
C ASN A 41 32.08 29.14 -22.37
N THR A 42 30.89 29.60 -21.99
CA THR A 42 30.57 31.04 -22.13
C THR A 42 29.59 31.44 -21.03
N ASP A 43 30.06 32.31 -20.14
CA ASP A 43 29.27 33.01 -19.12
C ASP A 43 28.22 33.92 -19.77
N THR A 44 27.03 34.00 -19.18
CA THR A 44 26.32 35.28 -19.06
C THR A 44 25.48 35.30 -17.78
N THR A 45 26.04 35.93 -16.77
CA THR A 45 25.40 36.34 -15.50
C THR A 45 24.21 37.27 -15.73
N SER A 46 23.06 36.94 -15.14
CA SER A 46 22.04 37.91 -14.71
C SER A 46 21.73 37.68 -13.24
N GLN A 47 22.13 38.64 -12.38
CA GLN A 47 21.89 38.62 -10.94
C GLN A 47 20.39 38.58 -10.60
N PRO A 48 19.95 37.76 -9.62
CA PRO A 48 18.69 37.96 -8.94
C PRO A 48 18.85 38.99 -7.79
N PRO A 49 17.79 39.74 -7.45
CA PRO A 49 17.84 40.81 -6.46
C PRO A 49 17.88 40.30 -5.02
N THR A 50 18.43 41.16 -4.18
CA THR A 50 18.71 41.12 -2.75
C THR A 50 17.60 40.56 -1.86
N ALA A 51 18.00 39.72 -0.90
CA ALA A 51 17.18 39.11 0.13
C ALA A 51 16.56 40.13 1.10
N PHE A 52 15.25 40.00 1.35
CA PHE A 52 14.59 40.56 2.53
C PHE A 52 14.83 39.63 3.72
N ASN A 53 15.58 40.12 4.71
CA ASN A 53 15.62 39.55 6.05
C ASN A 53 14.33 39.92 6.78
N GLU A 54 13.48 38.96 7.10
CA GLU A 54 12.48 39.11 8.16
C GLU A 54 12.78 38.13 9.28
N ALA A 55 12.80 38.70 10.49
CA ALA A 55 13.24 38.10 11.72
C ALA A 55 12.34 36.92 12.14
N SER A 56 12.99 35.86 12.61
CA SER A 56 12.38 34.71 13.26
C SER A 56 11.67 35.13 14.56
N THR A 57 10.34 35.03 14.58
CA THR A 57 9.53 35.15 15.79
C THR A 57 9.59 33.82 16.55
N GLU A 58 10.16 33.83 17.76
CA GLU A 58 10.15 32.68 18.68
C GLU A 58 8.70 32.29 19.04
N LEU A 59 8.33 31.05 18.73
CA LEU A 59 7.04 30.46 19.09
C LEU A 59 7.19 29.70 20.41
N ASN A 60 6.37 30.10 21.40
CA ASN A 60 6.20 29.40 22.67
C ASN A 60 5.79 27.93 22.44
N VAL A 61 6.65 27.00 22.84
CA VAL A 61 6.43 25.55 22.76
C VAL A 61 5.63 25.09 23.98
N VAL A 62 4.43 24.56 23.75
CA VAL A 62 3.74 23.68 24.70
C VAL A 62 4.38 22.29 24.61
N GLU A 63 4.85 21.78 25.75
CA GLU A 63 5.60 20.52 25.94
C GLU A 63 5.24 19.42 24.94
N SER A 64 6.14 19.19 23.99
CA SER A 64 6.22 17.96 23.21
C SER A 64 7.14 16.98 23.92
N ASN A 65 6.71 15.73 24.08
CA ASN A 65 7.59 14.65 24.56
C ASN A 65 8.71 14.44 23.54
N HIS A 66 9.88 15.03 23.78
CA HIS A 66 11.08 14.73 23.01
C HIS A 66 11.53 13.32 23.37
N SER A 67 11.44 12.40 22.42
CA SER A 67 12.02 11.05 22.55
C SER A 67 13.20 10.91 21.59
N LEU A 68 14.32 10.46 22.13
CA LEU A 68 15.44 9.96 21.33
C LEU A 68 14.95 8.71 20.60
N SER A 69 14.73 8.83 19.29
CA SER A 69 14.21 7.76 18.45
C SER A 69 15.33 7.22 17.57
N CYS A 70 15.52 5.91 17.57
CA CYS A 70 16.42 5.22 16.67
C CYS A 70 15.62 4.34 15.72
N ASP A 71 15.36 4.86 14.52
CA ASP A 71 14.46 4.21 13.56
C ASP A 71 15.00 2.84 13.11
N ALA A 72 16.33 2.68 13.07
CA ALA A 72 16.96 1.39 12.81
C ALA A 72 16.60 0.33 13.87
N TYR A 73 16.59 0.73 15.15
CA TYR A 73 16.22 -0.13 16.26
C TYR A 73 14.72 -0.43 16.29
N GLU A 74 13.86 0.56 16.11
CA GLU A 74 12.40 0.34 16.04
C GLU A 74 12.05 -0.60 14.88
N ASN A 75 12.66 -0.41 13.70
CA ASN A 75 12.49 -1.31 12.57
C ASN A 75 13.02 -2.73 12.85
N ALA A 76 14.13 -2.85 13.58
CA ALA A 76 14.67 -4.15 13.97
C ALA A 76 13.75 -4.86 14.98
N LEU A 77 13.20 -4.13 15.95
CA LEU A 77 12.20 -4.63 16.91
C LEU A 77 10.95 -5.15 16.20
N ASP A 78 10.39 -4.38 15.26
CA ASP A 78 9.19 -4.78 14.53
C ASP A 78 9.46 -6.00 13.64
N LYS A 79 10.62 -6.04 12.97
CA LYS A 79 11.04 -7.23 12.20
C LYS A 79 11.19 -8.46 13.10
N ALA A 80 11.83 -8.33 14.25
CA ALA A 80 11.99 -9.43 15.20
C ALA A 80 10.65 -9.92 15.74
N ARG A 81 9.75 -9.00 16.14
CA ARG A 81 8.38 -9.33 16.57
C ARG A 81 7.62 -10.10 15.49
N LEU A 82 7.68 -9.65 14.24
CA LEU A 82 7.02 -10.32 13.12
C LEU A 82 7.60 -11.71 12.86
N ILE A 83 8.92 -11.87 12.95
CA ILE A 83 9.59 -13.17 12.80
C ILE A 83 9.17 -14.13 13.91
N HIS A 84 9.16 -13.66 15.17
CA HIS A 84 8.72 -14.45 16.32
C HIS A 84 7.26 -14.87 16.17
N PHE A 85 6.39 -13.93 15.77
CA PHE A 85 4.98 -14.20 15.52
C PHE A 85 4.78 -15.25 14.42
N ASN A 86 5.51 -15.19 13.30
CA ASN A 86 5.37 -16.18 12.23
C ASN A 86 5.74 -17.59 12.70
N LEU A 87 6.85 -17.74 13.43
CA LEU A 87 7.25 -19.04 13.96
C LEU A 87 6.24 -19.57 14.99
N ILE A 88 5.91 -18.75 16.00
CA ILE A 88 5.01 -19.15 17.08
C ILE A 88 3.61 -19.41 16.53
N GLY A 89 3.13 -18.57 15.62
CA GLY A 89 1.86 -18.75 14.91
C GLY A 89 1.81 -20.06 14.12
N ALA A 90 2.89 -20.39 13.39
CA ALA A 90 2.98 -21.66 12.67
C ALA A 90 2.99 -22.87 13.63
N LYS A 91 3.77 -22.84 14.72
CA LYS A 91 3.76 -23.89 15.74
C LYS A 91 2.39 -24.01 16.43
N ALA A 92 1.72 -22.89 16.65
CA ALA A 92 0.40 -22.85 17.26
C ALA A 92 -0.71 -23.47 16.40
N ILE A 93 -0.54 -23.51 15.07
CA ILE A 93 -1.42 -24.31 14.20
C ILE A 93 -1.29 -25.79 14.57
N GLY A 94 -0.07 -26.29 14.80
CA GLY A 94 0.15 -27.65 15.29
C GLY A 94 -0.57 -27.91 16.62
N TRP A 95 -0.48 -26.97 17.57
CA TRP A 95 -1.19 -27.06 18.85
C TRP A 95 -2.70 -27.10 18.71
N TYR A 96 -3.26 -26.38 17.74
CA TYR A 96 -4.68 -26.46 17.40
C TYR A 96 -5.05 -27.87 16.90
N PHE A 97 -4.26 -28.46 16.00
CA PHE A 97 -4.46 -29.85 15.54
C PHE A 97 -4.26 -30.89 16.65
N GLU A 98 -3.48 -30.56 17.68
CA GLU A 98 -3.35 -31.36 18.91
C GLU A 98 -4.55 -31.20 19.88
N GLY A 99 -5.50 -30.32 19.57
CA GLY A 99 -6.74 -30.16 20.32
C GLY A 99 -6.79 -28.94 21.25
N ILE A 100 -5.79 -28.05 21.23
CA ILE A 100 -5.88 -26.79 21.99
C ILE A 100 -6.90 -25.87 21.33
N ASP A 101 -7.80 -25.31 22.15
CA ASP A 101 -8.82 -24.38 21.66
C ASP A 101 -8.18 -23.16 20.96
N LYS A 102 -8.63 -22.90 19.73
CA LYS A 102 -8.08 -21.83 18.90
C LYS A 102 -8.25 -20.44 19.52
N TYR A 103 -9.28 -20.20 20.33
CA TYR A 103 -9.49 -18.89 20.95
C TYR A 103 -8.54 -18.67 22.11
N LYS A 104 -8.20 -19.71 22.89
CA LYS A 104 -7.11 -19.62 23.89
C LYS A 104 -5.77 -19.23 23.27
N ILE A 105 -5.46 -19.83 22.12
CA ILE A 105 -4.27 -19.49 21.34
C ILE A 105 -4.35 -18.04 20.87
N ALA A 106 -5.47 -17.63 20.26
CA ALA A 106 -5.65 -16.29 19.72
C ALA A 106 -5.60 -15.20 20.80
N HIS A 107 -6.18 -15.41 21.99
CA HIS A 107 -6.04 -14.51 23.13
C HIS A 107 -4.56 -14.32 23.52
N THR A 108 -3.81 -15.41 23.62
CA THR A 108 -2.38 -15.36 23.95
C THR A 108 -1.57 -14.63 22.88
N LEU A 109 -1.81 -14.94 21.60
CA LEU A 109 -1.17 -14.25 20.48
C LEU A 109 -1.52 -12.76 20.44
N ALA A 110 -2.78 -12.40 20.71
CA ALA A 110 -3.22 -11.01 20.72
C ALA A 110 -2.57 -10.23 21.86
N LYS A 111 -2.38 -10.86 23.02
CA LYS A 111 -1.68 -10.26 24.16
C LYS A 111 -0.19 -10.03 23.89
N MET A 112 0.45 -10.94 23.17
CA MET A 112 1.90 -10.89 22.91
C MET A 112 2.27 -10.07 21.67
N TYR A 113 1.46 -10.12 20.63
CA TYR A 113 1.79 -9.61 19.29
C TYR A 113 0.75 -8.65 18.70
N GLY A 114 -0.33 -8.33 19.42
CA GLY A 114 -1.40 -7.44 18.95
C GLY A 114 -2.56 -8.18 18.28
N TYR A 115 -3.72 -7.52 18.26
CA TYR A 115 -4.98 -8.14 17.81
C TYR A 115 -4.96 -8.50 16.33
N GLN A 116 -4.39 -7.64 15.48
CA GLN A 116 -4.32 -7.86 14.05
C GLN A 116 -3.55 -9.13 13.70
N ASN A 117 -2.42 -9.38 14.36
CA ASN A 117 -1.64 -10.60 14.15
C ASN A 117 -2.42 -11.85 14.60
N ALA A 118 -3.10 -11.80 15.74
CA ALA A 118 -3.96 -12.90 16.18
C ALA A 118 -5.12 -13.18 15.20
N MET A 119 -5.68 -12.14 14.58
CA MET A 119 -6.73 -12.29 13.59
C MET A 119 -6.24 -12.88 12.27
N ILE A 120 -5.05 -12.49 11.80
CA ILE A 120 -4.38 -13.16 10.68
C ILE A 120 -4.25 -14.66 10.99
N TRP A 121 -3.85 -15.02 12.21
CA TRP A 121 -3.75 -16.43 12.61
C TRP A 121 -5.13 -17.13 12.62
N ILE A 122 -6.18 -16.49 13.14
CA ILE A 122 -7.55 -17.02 13.12
C ILE A 122 -8.05 -17.29 11.70
N GLU A 123 -7.86 -16.35 10.77
CA GLU A 123 -8.25 -16.49 9.36
C GLU A 123 -7.54 -17.66 8.68
N GLN A 124 -6.28 -17.90 9.04
CA GLN A 124 -5.51 -19.04 8.56
C GLN A 124 -6.07 -20.35 9.09
N VAL A 125 -6.27 -20.45 10.41
CA VAL A 125 -6.78 -21.67 11.07
C VAL A 125 -8.20 -22.01 10.63
N ASN A 126 -9.08 -21.02 10.43
CA ASN A 126 -10.43 -21.24 9.95
C ASN A 126 -10.48 -21.89 8.56
N ALA A 127 -9.40 -21.81 7.77
CA ALA A 127 -9.30 -22.41 6.44
C ALA A 127 -8.57 -23.79 6.42
N LEU A 128 -8.11 -24.26 7.57
CA LEU A 128 -7.37 -25.52 7.72
C LEU A 128 -8.28 -26.58 8.36
N SER A 129 -8.54 -27.67 7.63
CA SER A 129 -9.42 -28.75 8.08
C SER A 129 -8.64 -29.99 8.51
N HIS A 130 -9.07 -30.64 9.58
CA HIS A 130 -8.60 -31.95 10.03
C HIS A 130 -8.86 -33.05 9.00
N TYR A 131 -9.93 -32.90 8.21
CA TYR A 131 -10.35 -33.86 7.20
C TYR A 131 -9.67 -33.66 5.85
N TYR A 132 -8.88 -32.61 5.68
CA TYR A 132 -8.20 -32.35 4.42
C TYR A 132 -6.95 -33.21 4.27
N GLU A 133 -6.74 -33.78 3.07
CA GLU A 133 -5.66 -34.73 2.77
C GLU A 133 -4.25 -34.20 3.09
N LYS A 134 -4.07 -32.88 3.05
CA LYS A 134 -2.80 -32.20 3.34
C LYS A 134 -2.56 -31.90 4.83
N SER A 135 -3.52 -32.19 5.71
CA SER A 135 -3.42 -31.84 7.14
C SER A 135 -2.24 -32.54 7.82
N GLN A 136 -2.01 -33.82 7.51
CA GLN A 136 -0.90 -34.59 8.07
C GLN A 136 0.47 -34.04 7.61
N THR A 137 0.58 -33.70 6.33
CA THR A 137 1.79 -33.07 5.78
C THR A 137 2.05 -31.73 6.44
N LEU A 138 1.01 -30.90 6.62
CA LEU A 138 1.12 -29.63 7.33
C LEU A 138 1.66 -29.82 8.75
N ILE A 139 1.11 -30.77 9.52
CA ILE A 139 1.55 -31.05 10.90
C ILE A 139 3.01 -31.49 10.91
N GLN A 140 3.42 -32.36 9.97
CA GLN A 140 4.82 -32.79 9.84
C GLN A 140 5.76 -31.63 9.52
N ASP A 141 5.39 -30.77 8.57
CA ASP A 141 6.17 -29.60 8.20
C ASP A 141 6.28 -28.61 9.37
N ILE A 142 5.19 -28.38 10.10
CA ILE A 142 5.18 -27.56 11.32
C ILE A 142 6.10 -28.17 12.39
N HIS A 143 6.10 -29.49 12.59
CA HIS A 143 7.01 -30.13 13.54
C HIS A 143 8.47 -29.98 13.13
N GLY A 144 8.76 -30.10 11.83
CA GLY A 144 10.09 -29.91 11.24
C GLY A 144 10.60 -28.46 11.23
N LEU A 145 9.75 -27.48 11.53
CA LEU A 145 10.19 -26.08 11.63
C LEU A 145 11.26 -25.89 12.70
N GLU A 146 12.41 -25.35 12.28
CA GLU A 146 13.50 -24.90 13.14
C GLU A 146 13.66 -23.39 13.06
N TYR A 147 14.32 -22.80 14.06
CA TYR A 147 14.57 -21.36 14.15
C TYR A 147 16.05 -21.09 14.44
N SER A 148 16.64 -20.17 13.68
CA SER A 148 17.93 -19.57 13.93
C SER A 148 17.89 -18.09 13.53
N ALA A 149 18.48 -17.23 14.36
CA ALA A 149 18.58 -15.79 14.08
C ALA A 149 19.59 -15.44 12.98
N LEU A 150 20.60 -16.30 12.76
CA LEU A 150 21.76 -16.02 11.88
C LEU A 150 21.60 -16.54 10.46
N SER A 151 20.83 -17.60 10.26
CA SER A 151 20.47 -18.05 8.92
C SER A 151 19.10 -17.47 8.58
N GLY A 152 19.02 -16.66 7.52
CA GLY A 152 17.75 -16.28 6.89
C GLY A 152 16.95 -17.47 6.31
N SER A 153 17.20 -18.69 6.79
CA SER A 153 16.74 -19.97 6.28
C SER A 153 15.28 -20.21 6.62
N ASN A 154 14.48 -20.43 5.57
CA ASN A 154 13.13 -20.98 5.60
C ASN A 154 12.16 -20.31 6.57
N ARG A 155 11.99 -18.99 6.45
CA ARG A 155 10.83 -18.29 6.99
C ARG A 155 9.55 -18.91 6.39
N ILE A 156 8.87 -19.79 7.13
CA ILE A 156 7.48 -20.12 6.83
C ILE A 156 6.66 -18.93 7.30
N TYR A 157 6.45 -18.01 6.38
CA TYR A 157 5.39 -17.02 6.51
C TYR A 157 4.06 -17.76 6.62
N LEU A 158 3.15 -17.31 7.48
CA LEU A 158 1.79 -17.87 7.52
C LEU A 158 1.14 -17.90 6.12
N GLN A 159 1.51 -16.99 5.23
CA GLN A 159 1.10 -16.98 3.81
C GLN A 159 1.55 -18.22 3.01
N ARG A 160 2.69 -18.85 3.34
CA ARG A 160 3.12 -20.11 2.69
C ARG A 160 2.21 -21.30 3.04
N LEU A 161 1.36 -21.14 4.06
CA LEU A 161 0.41 -22.17 4.47
C LEU A 161 -0.84 -22.23 3.58
N ASP A 162 -1.00 -21.30 2.64
CA ASP A 162 -2.10 -21.29 1.67
C ASP A 162 -2.19 -22.60 0.87
N ALA A 163 -1.06 -23.26 0.62
CA ALA A 163 -1.02 -24.55 -0.07
C ALA A 163 -1.71 -25.70 0.68
N TYR A 164 -1.95 -25.56 1.99
CA TYR A 164 -2.58 -26.54 2.86
C TYR A 164 -4.03 -26.20 3.20
N LYS A 165 -4.52 -25.03 2.78
CA LYS A 165 -5.92 -24.62 2.97
C LYS A 165 -6.85 -25.41 2.08
N VAL A 166 -8.07 -25.62 2.56
CA VAL A 166 -9.14 -26.13 1.69
C VAL A 166 -9.46 -25.03 0.65
N PRO A 167 -9.38 -25.34 -0.65
CA PRO A 167 -9.61 -24.34 -1.68
C PRO A 167 -11.10 -24.00 -1.79
N THR A 168 -11.44 -22.75 -1.47
CA THR A 168 -12.82 -22.25 -1.47
C THR A 168 -13.18 -21.45 -2.73
N TYR A 169 -12.19 -21.04 -3.51
CA TYR A 169 -12.37 -20.26 -4.75
C TYR A 169 -12.08 -21.14 -5.97
N LYS A 170 -12.99 -22.07 -6.25
CA LYS A 170 -12.97 -22.91 -7.47
C LYS A 170 -14.21 -22.62 -8.30
N ASP A 171 -14.08 -22.71 -9.63
CA ASP A 171 -15.23 -22.70 -10.52
C ASP A 171 -16.21 -23.81 -10.09
N HIS A 172 -17.48 -23.44 -9.95
CA HIS A 172 -18.54 -24.30 -9.41
C HIS A 172 -18.36 -24.74 -7.94
N PHE A 173 -17.83 -23.86 -7.07
CA PHE A 173 -17.83 -24.09 -5.63
C PHE A 173 -19.25 -24.39 -5.11
N ASP A 174 -19.41 -25.58 -4.54
CA ASP A 174 -20.65 -26.02 -3.88
C ASP A 174 -20.37 -26.13 -2.38
N VAL A 175 -20.93 -25.18 -1.64
CA VAL A 175 -20.77 -25.09 -0.18
C VAL A 175 -21.30 -26.34 0.53
N ASN A 176 -22.39 -26.94 0.05
CA ASN A 176 -22.99 -28.13 0.69
C ASN A 176 -22.10 -29.34 0.51
N LYS A 177 -21.55 -29.52 -0.70
CA LYS A 177 -20.56 -30.58 -0.96
C LYS A 177 -19.31 -30.38 -0.11
N ALA A 178 -18.81 -29.15 -0.01
CA ALA A 178 -17.63 -28.84 0.80
C ALA A 178 -17.87 -29.05 2.30
N LEU A 179 -19.05 -28.68 2.82
CA LEU A 179 -19.43 -28.88 4.22
C LEU A 179 -19.49 -30.36 4.61
N ASN A 180 -19.95 -31.23 3.70
CA ASN A 180 -19.95 -32.67 3.92
C ASN A 180 -18.53 -33.25 4.04
N LEU A 181 -17.55 -32.65 3.38
CA LEU A 181 -16.15 -33.10 3.39
C LEU A 181 -15.34 -32.47 4.53
N TYR A 182 -15.60 -31.20 4.83
CA TYR A 182 -14.80 -30.38 5.75
C TYR A 182 -15.69 -29.61 6.74
N PRO A 183 -16.46 -30.30 7.60
CA PRO A 183 -17.44 -29.65 8.47
C PRO A 183 -16.81 -28.76 9.55
N ASP A 184 -15.56 -29.00 9.93
CA ASP A 184 -14.83 -28.25 10.96
C ASP A 184 -14.44 -26.83 10.52
N ILE A 185 -14.43 -26.55 9.21
CA ILE A 185 -14.17 -25.24 8.62
C ILE A 185 -15.42 -24.57 8.05
N ALA A 186 -16.62 -24.96 8.53
CA ALA A 186 -17.90 -24.46 8.03
C ALA A 186 -17.99 -22.93 7.93
N LEU A 187 -17.39 -22.21 8.90
CA LEU A 187 -17.37 -20.76 8.91
C LEU A 187 -16.66 -20.20 7.66
N LYS A 188 -15.50 -20.75 7.29
CA LYS A 188 -14.78 -20.32 6.09
C LYS A 188 -15.51 -20.67 4.80
N LEU A 189 -16.17 -21.83 4.77
CA LEU A 189 -16.96 -22.26 3.61
C LEU A 189 -18.17 -21.33 3.38
N TRP A 190 -18.87 -20.91 4.44
CA TRP A 190 -19.96 -19.95 4.34
C TRP A 190 -19.50 -18.53 4.03
N LEU A 191 -18.33 -18.10 4.54
CA LEU A 191 -17.73 -16.83 4.13
C LEU A 191 -17.42 -16.82 2.63
N ALA A 192 -16.87 -17.92 2.09
CA ALA A 192 -16.63 -18.04 0.66
C ALA A 192 -17.93 -18.08 -0.17
N ALA A 193 -18.97 -18.76 0.33
CA ALA A 193 -20.29 -18.76 -0.29
C ALA A 193 -20.90 -17.35 -0.32
N LEU A 194 -20.74 -16.58 0.76
CA LEU A 194 -21.15 -15.19 0.83
C LEU A 194 -20.41 -14.34 -0.20
N THR A 195 -19.07 -14.38 -0.23
CA THR A 195 -18.27 -13.65 -1.24
C THR A 195 -18.74 -14.02 -2.65
N LYS A 196 -19.00 -15.30 -2.93
CA LYS A 196 -19.49 -15.73 -4.24
C LYS A 196 -20.88 -15.21 -4.58
N ALA A 197 -21.78 -15.18 -3.60
CA ALA A 197 -23.11 -14.62 -3.77
C ALA A 197 -23.07 -13.10 -4.02
N LEU A 198 -22.17 -12.39 -3.34
CA LEU A 198 -21.92 -10.96 -3.56
C LEU A 198 -21.35 -10.68 -4.95
N GLU A 199 -20.39 -11.49 -5.43
CA GLU A 199 -19.86 -11.41 -6.81
C GLU A 199 -20.95 -11.56 -7.87
N ASN A 200 -21.92 -12.44 -7.63
CA ASN A 200 -23.04 -12.69 -8.54
C ASN A 200 -24.19 -11.67 -8.38
N THR A 201 -24.06 -10.70 -7.48
CA THR A 201 -25.12 -9.76 -7.09
C THR A 201 -26.42 -10.47 -6.68
N ASP A 202 -26.31 -11.65 -6.06
CA ASP A 202 -27.45 -12.48 -5.63
C ASP A 202 -27.83 -12.16 -4.18
N LEU A 203 -28.88 -11.34 -4.02
CA LEU A 203 -29.36 -10.91 -2.72
C LEU A 203 -29.81 -12.08 -1.84
N GLN A 204 -30.52 -13.06 -2.42
CA GLN A 204 -31.12 -14.14 -1.64
C GLN A 204 -30.05 -15.10 -1.13
N GLN A 205 -29.09 -15.46 -1.98
CA GLN A 205 -27.95 -16.29 -1.56
C GLN A 205 -27.04 -15.56 -0.58
N SER A 206 -26.87 -14.24 -0.72
CA SER A 206 -26.09 -13.45 0.22
C SER A 206 -26.73 -13.43 1.61
N LEU A 207 -28.04 -13.17 1.70
CA LEU A 207 -28.78 -13.20 2.97
C LEU A 207 -28.81 -14.61 3.58
N TYR A 208 -28.96 -15.64 2.75
CA TYR A 208 -28.91 -17.01 3.20
C TYR A 208 -27.54 -17.36 3.79
N ALA A 209 -26.44 -17.04 3.12
CA ALA A 209 -25.10 -17.27 3.64
C ALA A 209 -24.85 -16.51 4.96
N ILE A 210 -25.31 -15.26 5.09
CA ILE A 210 -25.26 -14.49 6.34
C ILE A 210 -26.02 -15.23 7.46
N SER A 211 -27.22 -15.75 7.17
CA SER A 211 -28.00 -16.50 8.16
C SER A 211 -27.27 -17.75 8.67
N GLN A 212 -26.53 -18.43 7.80
CA GLN A 212 -25.72 -19.60 8.16
C GLN A 212 -24.51 -19.20 9.00
N LEU A 213 -23.84 -18.10 8.68
CA LEU A 213 -22.73 -17.55 9.47
C LEU A 213 -23.15 -17.20 10.90
N ASN A 214 -24.38 -16.69 11.08
CA ASN A 214 -24.91 -16.34 12.40
C ASN A 214 -24.95 -17.56 13.34
N SER A 215 -25.19 -18.77 12.80
CA SER A 215 -25.20 -20.01 13.59
C SER A 215 -23.81 -20.52 13.99
N LEU A 216 -22.74 -19.98 13.38
CA LEU A 216 -21.36 -20.39 13.57
C LEU A 216 -20.55 -19.43 14.45
N HIS A 217 -21.21 -18.38 14.94
CA HIS A 217 -20.64 -17.42 15.85
C HIS A 217 -20.37 -18.07 17.22
N LYS A 218 -19.09 -18.26 17.58
CA LYS A 218 -18.67 -18.83 18.89
C LYS A 218 -17.91 -17.85 19.78
N ASN A 219 -17.31 -16.80 19.22
CA ASN A 219 -16.53 -15.81 19.94
C ASN A 219 -16.57 -14.48 19.16
N ASP A 220 -17.19 -13.45 19.75
CA ASP A 220 -17.35 -12.12 19.14
C ASP A 220 -16.01 -11.48 18.77
N LEU A 221 -15.02 -11.59 19.66
CA LEU A 221 -13.75 -10.90 19.54
C LEU A 221 -12.90 -11.45 18.40
N PHE A 222 -12.94 -12.76 18.18
CA PHE A 222 -12.16 -13.46 17.14
C PHE A 222 -13.04 -14.01 16.01
N PHE A 223 -14.20 -13.40 15.77
CA PHE A 223 -15.03 -13.71 14.61
C PHE A 223 -14.39 -13.14 13.33
N GLU A 224 -14.20 -13.98 12.31
CA GLU A 224 -13.77 -13.56 10.97
C GLU A 224 -14.94 -12.87 10.26
N HIS A 225 -15.15 -11.61 10.62
CA HIS A 225 -16.30 -10.83 10.17
C HIS A 225 -16.19 -10.47 8.68
N PRO A 226 -17.22 -10.66 7.84
CA PRO A 226 -17.14 -10.41 6.39
C PRO A 226 -16.80 -8.96 6.04
N LEU A 227 -17.26 -7.99 6.85
CA LEU A 227 -16.93 -6.56 6.71
C LEU A 227 -15.49 -6.18 7.08
N ARG A 228 -14.65 -7.11 7.55
CA ARG A 228 -13.20 -6.84 7.69
C ARG A 228 -12.45 -7.01 6.39
N ASP A 229 -13.05 -7.71 5.42
CA ASP A 229 -12.52 -7.85 4.08
C ASP A 229 -13.06 -6.72 3.20
N SER A 230 -12.17 -5.80 2.83
CA SER A 230 -12.50 -4.68 1.93
C SER A 230 -13.03 -5.15 0.58
N ALA A 231 -12.69 -6.36 0.12
CA ALA A 231 -13.24 -6.93 -1.11
C ALA A 231 -14.74 -7.18 -0.97
N ASN A 232 -15.23 -7.71 0.15
CA ASN A 232 -16.66 -7.90 0.38
C ASN A 232 -17.40 -6.55 0.45
N ILE A 233 -16.80 -5.53 1.07
CA ILE A 233 -17.38 -4.17 1.08
C ILE A 233 -17.44 -3.62 -0.34
N PHE A 234 -16.39 -3.79 -1.13
CA PHE A 234 -16.41 -3.40 -2.54
C PHE A 234 -17.50 -4.16 -3.30
N LEU A 235 -17.66 -5.47 -3.13
CA LEU A 235 -18.72 -6.24 -3.81
C LEU A 235 -20.12 -5.77 -3.42
N LEU A 236 -20.33 -5.27 -2.20
CA LEU A 236 -21.62 -4.66 -1.84
C LEU A 236 -21.96 -3.43 -2.71
N SER A 237 -20.98 -2.72 -3.26
CA SER A 237 -21.23 -1.56 -4.12
C SER A 237 -21.90 -1.91 -5.46
N THR A 238 -21.86 -3.17 -5.88
CA THR A 238 -22.51 -3.65 -7.12
C THR A 238 -24.02 -3.85 -6.95
N PHE A 239 -24.51 -3.86 -5.71
CA PHE A 239 -25.94 -3.94 -5.40
C PHE A 239 -26.59 -2.56 -5.50
N SER A 240 -27.90 -2.54 -5.75
CA SER A 240 -28.66 -1.30 -5.66
C SER A 240 -28.75 -0.83 -4.19
N GLN A 241 -28.83 0.48 -3.97
CA GLN A 241 -28.90 1.06 -2.62
C GLN A 241 -29.99 0.45 -1.71
N PRO A 242 -31.21 0.14 -2.20
CA PRO A 242 -32.22 -0.57 -1.40
C PRO A 242 -31.81 -1.99 -0.95
N GLN A 243 -30.89 -2.64 -1.65
CA GLN A 243 -30.39 -3.99 -1.35
C GLN A 243 -29.15 -3.96 -0.44
N VAL A 244 -28.31 -2.93 -0.54
CA VAL A 244 -27.11 -2.78 0.29
C VAL A 244 -27.48 -2.66 1.77
N LYS A 245 -28.49 -1.84 2.09
CA LYS A 245 -28.92 -1.61 3.48
C LYS A 245 -29.28 -2.90 4.23
N PRO A 246 -30.19 -3.78 3.75
CA PRO A 246 -30.49 -5.02 4.46
C PRO A 246 -29.30 -5.98 4.56
N LEU A 247 -28.40 -5.99 3.56
CA LEU A 247 -27.17 -6.80 3.62
C LEU A 247 -26.22 -6.29 4.72
N LEU A 248 -25.97 -4.99 4.78
CA LEU A 248 -25.14 -4.38 5.83
C LEU A 248 -25.74 -4.60 7.21
N THR A 249 -27.05 -4.37 7.39
CA THR A 249 -27.74 -4.64 8.65
C THR A 249 -27.53 -6.08 9.09
N ALA A 250 -27.80 -7.05 8.22
CA ALA A 250 -27.65 -8.47 8.53
C ALA A 250 -26.19 -8.85 8.84
N MET A 251 -25.20 -8.25 8.15
CA MET A 251 -23.78 -8.46 8.46
C MET A 251 -23.41 -7.89 9.82
N PHE A 252 -23.84 -6.66 10.17
CA PHE A 252 -23.56 -6.08 11.48
C PHE A 252 -24.26 -6.82 12.63
N GLU A 253 -25.36 -7.54 12.37
CA GLU A 253 -26.03 -8.38 13.37
C GLU A 253 -25.17 -9.60 13.76
N LEU A 254 -24.27 -10.09 12.89
CA LEU A 254 -23.42 -11.26 13.13
C LEU A 254 -22.52 -11.14 14.37
N ALA A 255 -21.78 -10.03 14.47
CA ALA A 255 -20.86 -9.72 15.56
C ALA A 255 -20.46 -8.24 15.51
N PRO A 256 -19.96 -7.65 16.61
CA PRO A 256 -19.24 -6.39 16.53
C PRO A 256 -17.99 -6.51 15.63
N VAL A 257 -17.72 -5.48 14.82
CA VAL A 257 -16.51 -5.41 13.99
C VAL A 257 -15.41 -4.75 14.81
N TYR A 258 -14.44 -5.56 15.24
CA TYR A 258 -13.29 -5.08 16.00
C TYR A 258 -12.18 -4.59 15.08
N LEU A 259 -11.74 -3.35 15.30
CA LEU A 259 -10.69 -2.67 14.56
C LEU A 259 -9.58 -2.20 15.53
N GLU A 260 -8.31 -2.38 15.16
CA GLU A 260 -7.16 -1.99 15.99
C GLU A 260 -6.63 -0.59 15.59
N PRO A 261 -6.59 0.40 16.50
CA PRO A 261 -6.20 1.77 16.17
C PRO A 261 -4.73 1.94 15.75
N GLN A 262 -3.84 1.06 16.23
CA GLN A 262 -2.39 1.19 16.04
C GLN A 262 -1.91 0.71 14.66
N HIS A 263 -2.76 0.00 13.91
CA HIS A 263 -2.51 -0.42 12.52
C HIS A 263 -3.43 0.33 11.56
N GLY A 264 -3.36 1.67 11.62
CA GLY A 264 -4.32 2.62 11.04
C GLY A 264 -4.68 2.47 9.56
N SER A 265 -3.97 1.68 8.74
CA SER A 265 -4.30 1.54 7.32
C SER A 265 -5.52 0.64 7.06
N SER A 266 -5.64 -0.53 7.69
CA SER A 266 -6.73 -1.49 7.38
C SER A 266 -8.05 -1.11 8.04
N ALA A 267 -8.00 -0.66 9.30
CA ALA A 267 -9.18 -0.20 10.05
C ALA A 267 -9.83 1.03 9.40
N ASN A 268 -9.02 2.02 9.02
CA ASN A 268 -9.52 3.19 8.29
C ASN A 268 -10.03 2.79 6.91
N SER A 269 -9.42 1.79 6.25
CA SER A 269 -9.91 1.29 4.96
C SER A 269 -11.32 0.73 5.06
N VAL A 270 -11.59 -0.12 6.05
CA VAL A 270 -12.94 -0.66 6.29
C VAL A 270 -13.93 0.48 6.59
N LYS A 271 -13.60 1.36 7.53
CA LYS A 271 -14.48 2.48 7.91
C LYS A 271 -14.81 3.37 6.71
N GLN A 272 -13.80 3.80 5.96
CA GLN A 272 -14.00 4.65 4.79
C GLN A 272 -14.80 3.92 3.69
N SER A 273 -14.50 2.66 3.38
CA SER A 273 -15.29 1.91 2.40
C SER A 273 -16.75 1.74 2.83
N LEU A 274 -17.05 1.61 4.13
CA LEU A 274 -18.42 1.62 4.62
C LEU A 274 -19.08 2.99 4.42
N MET A 275 -18.36 4.10 4.67
CA MET A 275 -18.88 5.46 4.42
C MET A 275 -19.26 5.64 2.94
N ALA A 276 -18.50 5.03 2.02
CA ALA A 276 -18.82 5.08 0.59
C ALA A 276 -20.12 4.34 0.21
N LEU A 277 -20.59 3.39 1.02
CA LEU A 277 -21.82 2.61 0.79
C LEU A 277 -23.03 3.18 1.51
N ASP A 278 -22.85 3.53 2.79
CA ASP A 278 -23.88 4.03 3.69
C ASP A 278 -23.29 5.12 4.59
N ASN A 279 -23.79 6.34 4.44
CA ASN A 279 -23.29 7.48 5.22
C ASN A 279 -23.71 7.43 6.71
N SER A 280 -24.51 6.44 7.13
CA SER A 280 -25.07 6.37 8.49
C SER A 280 -24.26 5.49 9.44
N GLU A 281 -23.26 6.09 10.09
CA GLU A 281 -22.43 5.41 11.10
C GLU A 281 -23.23 4.88 12.31
N SER A 282 -24.44 5.40 12.56
CA SER A 282 -25.26 5.05 13.73
C SER A 282 -25.70 3.57 13.76
N THR A 283 -25.66 2.90 12.61
CA THR A 283 -25.98 1.48 12.49
C THR A 283 -24.76 0.58 12.63
N TRP A 284 -23.55 1.14 12.59
CA TRP A 284 -22.33 0.36 12.55
C TRP A 284 -21.95 -0.12 13.95
N ARG A 285 -21.76 -1.43 14.09
CA ARG A 285 -21.31 -2.03 15.34
C ARG A 285 -19.79 -2.12 15.39
N LEU A 286 -19.09 -1.02 15.10
CA LEU A 286 -17.63 -0.94 15.19
C LEU A 286 -17.17 -0.85 16.66
N ARG A 287 -16.07 -1.52 16.98
CA ARG A 287 -15.44 -1.52 18.31
C ARG A 287 -13.93 -1.39 18.18
N THR A 288 -13.31 -0.64 19.07
CA THR A 288 -11.86 -0.59 19.19
C THR A 288 -11.36 -1.67 20.13
N THR A 289 -10.26 -2.32 19.79
CA THR A 289 -9.61 -3.28 20.67
C THR A 289 -8.61 -2.59 21.61
N SER A 290 -8.34 -3.21 22.75
CA SER A 290 -7.27 -2.80 23.65
C SER A 290 -6.54 -4.02 24.19
N ALA A 291 -5.24 -3.87 24.50
CA ALA A 291 -4.42 -4.95 25.06
C ALA A 291 -4.93 -5.51 26.41
N LYS A 292 -5.88 -4.82 27.05
CA LYS A 292 -6.53 -5.26 28.30
C LYS A 292 -7.59 -6.33 28.07
N LEU A 293 -8.10 -6.48 26.85
CA LEU A 293 -9.11 -7.50 26.48
C LEU A 293 -8.50 -8.90 26.30
N PHE A 294 -7.17 -9.01 26.29
CA PHE A 294 -6.46 -10.24 25.99
C PHE A 294 -5.72 -10.78 27.21
N GLU A 295 -5.81 -12.10 27.38
CA GLU A 295 -5.22 -12.85 28.47
C GLU A 295 -4.23 -13.88 27.90
N ILE A 296 -3.20 -14.20 28.68
CA ILE A 296 -2.24 -15.25 28.34
C ILE A 296 -2.79 -16.56 28.90
N ASP A 297 -3.11 -17.52 28.03
CA ASP A 297 -3.51 -18.86 28.46
C ASP A 297 -2.29 -19.63 28.99
N PRO A 298 -2.37 -20.25 30.19
CA PRO A 298 -1.23 -20.95 30.80
C PRO A 298 -0.67 -22.10 29.96
N GLU A 299 -1.54 -22.88 29.30
CA GLU A 299 -1.13 -24.04 28.50
C GLU A 299 -0.39 -23.59 27.24
N VAL A 300 -0.92 -22.57 26.56
CA VAL A 300 -0.28 -21.97 25.37
C VAL A 300 1.04 -21.33 25.75
N ASN A 301 1.08 -20.58 26.86
CA ASN A 301 2.30 -19.94 27.35
C ASN A 301 3.38 -20.95 27.72
N GLN A 302 3.01 -22.08 28.32
CA GLN A 302 3.96 -23.16 28.61
C GLN A 302 4.62 -23.70 27.33
N ARG A 303 3.87 -23.86 26.24
CA ARG A 303 4.40 -24.31 24.94
C ARG A 303 5.29 -23.26 24.29
N ILE A 304 4.93 -21.99 24.38
CA ILE A 304 5.78 -20.87 23.92
C ILE A 304 7.09 -20.85 24.71
N ASN A 305 7.04 -20.98 26.04
CA ASN A 305 8.24 -21.03 26.88
C ASN A 305 9.11 -22.26 26.58
N ALA A 306 8.51 -23.40 26.26
CA ALA A 306 9.24 -24.59 25.82
C ALA A 306 9.96 -24.36 24.47
N LEU A 307 9.30 -23.68 23.52
CA LEU A 307 9.94 -23.28 22.26
C LEU A 307 11.09 -22.31 22.52
N ALA A 308 10.91 -21.32 23.40
CA ALA A 308 11.94 -20.34 23.75
C ALA A 308 13.15 -20.99 24.44
N LYS A 309 12.94 -22.08 25.20
CA LYS A 309 14.04 -22.90 25.75
C LYS A 309 14.76 -23.73 24.69
N ARG A 310 14.04 -24.22 23.68
CA ARG A 310 14.59 -25.03 22.59
C ARG A 310 15.36 -24.17 21.58
N TYR A 311 14.84 -22.99 21.27
CA TYR A 311 15.42 -22.03 20.34
C TYR A 311 15.81 -20.78 21.12
N THR A 312 17.02 -20.79 21.69
CA THR A 312 17.53 -19.72 22.55
C THR A 312 17.51 -18.35 21.88
N ASP A 313 17.61 -18.33 20.55
CA ASP A 313 17.54 -17.13 19.71
C ASP A 313 16.20 -16.37 19.84
N LEU A 314 15.11 -17.03 20.27
CA LEU A 314 13.82 -16.36 20.55
C LEU A 314 13.86 -15.46 21.79
N ASN A 315 14.86 -15.66 22.68
CA ASN A 315 15.07 -14.84 23.87
C ASN A 315 16.10 -13.73 23.65
N ILE A 316 16.65 -13.58 22.44
CA ILE A 316 17.60 -12.50 22.17
C ILE A 316 16.84 -11.19 22.22
N GLU A 317 17.05 -10.42 23.28
CA GLU A 317 16.61 -9.04 23.36
C GLU A 317 17.50 -8.20 22.45
N LEU A 318 16.88 -7.56 21.46
CA LEU A 318 17.56 -6.53 20.67
C LEU A 318 17.90 -5.36 21.60
N LYS A 319 19.16 -4.94 21.61
CA LYS A 319 19.58 -3.76 22.35
C LYS A 319 19.68 -2.59 21.40
N ALA A 320 19.17 -1.43 21.80
CA ALA A 320 19.29 -0.21 21.01
C ALA A 320 20.74 0.07 20.61
N GLN A 321 21.70 -0.21 21.51
CA GLN A 321 23.14 -0.01 21.28
C GLN A 321 23.68 -0.76 20.05
N ASP A 322 23.10 -1.91 19.70
CA ASP A 322 23.56 -2.75 18.58
C ASP A 322 23.06 -2.24 17.22
N TYR A 323 22.04 -1.38 17.21
CA TYR A 323 21.40 -0.84 16.01
C TYR A 323 21.55 0.67 15.85
N CYS A 324 21.88 1.34 16.94
CA CYS A 324 21.99 2.80 17.03
C CYS A 324 23.45 3.21 17.20
N GLU A 325 24.38 2.53 16.51
CA GLU A 325 25.82 2.57 16.76
C GLU A 325 26.37 3.97 17.15
N PRO A 326 27.26 4.07 18.16
CA PRO A 326 27.91 5.33 18.54
C PRO A 326 28.95 5.86 17.53
N GLN A 327 29.13 5.26 16.35
CA GLN A 327 30.23 5.58 15.43
C GLN A 327 29.98 6.77 14.48
N THR A 328 28.86 7.47 14.63
CA THR A 328 28.72 8.87 14.18
C THR A 328 28.27 9.70 15.37
N PRO A 329 29.20 10.38 16.08
CA PRO A 329 28.93 11.07 17.34
C PRO A 329 27.92 12.22 17.31
N ASN A 330 27.17 12.46 16.22
CA ASN A 330 26.31 13.64 16.05
C ASN A 330 24.89 13.38 15.51
N LEU A 331 24.44 12.14 15.24
CA LEU A 331 23.13 11.94 14.57
C LEU A 331 21.92 11.76 15.50
N SER A 332 22.08 11.93 16.82
CA SER A 332 20.96 11.87 17.78
C SER A 332 20.14 13.17 17.74
N ILE A 333 19.40 13.38 16.66
CA ILE A 333 18.43 14.47 16.57
C ILE A 333 17.14 14.07 17.30
N SER A 334 16.57 14.99 18.07
CA SER A 334 15.25 14.80 18.67
C SER A 334 14.19 14.68 17.58
N SER A 335 13.29 13.71 17.69
CA SER A 335 12.11 13.66 16.82
C SER A 335 10.94 14.35 17.51
N LYS A 336 10.31 15.28 16.79
CA LYS A 336 9.06 15.91 17.19
C LYS A 336 7.92 15.16 16.54
N GLN A 337 7.17 14.41 17.35
CA GLN A 337 5.94 13.77 16.89
C GLN A 337 4.84 14.82 16.80
N ILE A 338 4.22 14.92 15.63
CA ILE A 338 3.10 15.83 15.39
C ILE A 338 1.93 15.03 14.84
N SER A 339 0.80 15.17 15.51
CA SER A 339 -0.48 14.63 15.03
C SER A 339 -0.92 15.38 13.77
N SER A 340 -1.41 14.65 12.77
CA SER A 340 -1.89 15.21 11.50
C SER A 340 -2.85 16.40 11.69
N ASN A 341 -3.73 16.35 12.69
CA ASN A 341 -4.74 17.39 12.96
C ASN A 341 -4.17 18.72 13.50
N ASN A 342 -2.89 18.74 13.91
CA ASN A 342 -2.26 19.90 14.55
C ASN A 342 -1.19 20.59 13.67
N ILE A 343 -1.07 20.19 12.40
CA ILE A 343 0.03 20.63 11.54
C ILE A 343 -0.14 22.07 11.07
N ASN A 344 -1.36 22.46 10.69
CA ASN A 344 -1.69 23.84 10.28
C ASN A 344 -1.36 24.91 11.34
N ASN A 345 -1.29 24.54 12.61
CA ASN A 345 -0.99 25.45 13.71
C ASN A 345 0.50 25.44 14.13
N LYS A 346 1.31 24.51 13.61
CA LYS A 346 2.65 24.23 14.15
C LYS A 346 3.78 24.21 13.12
N LEU A 347 3.46 24.07 11.83
CA LEU A 347 4.43 23.89 10.75
C LEU A 347 4.08 24.77 9.53
N SER A 348 5.04 24.89 8.60
CA SER A 348 4.84 25.56 7.31
C SER A 348 3.76 24.85 6.48
N LYS A 349 3.15 25.56 5.53
CA LYS A 349 2.09 24.99 4.66
C LYS A 349 2.57 23.81 3.80
N HIS A 350 3.87 23.73 3.49
CA HIS A 350 4.45 22.60 2.75
C HIS A 350 4.28 21.28 3.50
N TRP A 351 4.28 21.31 4.83
CA TRP A 351 4.00 20.11 5.63
C TRP A 351 2.56 19.63 5.49
N GLN A 352 1.60 20.50 5.20
CA GLN A 352 0.22 20.08 4.98
C GLN A 352 0.11 19.19 3.73
N ALA A 353 0.77 19.57 2.63
CA ALA A 353 0.81 18.76 1.41
C ALA A 353 1.38 17.35 1.66
N ILE A 354 2.43 17.27 2.48
CA ILE A 354 3.06 16.00 2.87
C ILE A 354 2.11 15.15 3.70
N VAL A 355 1.34 15.76 4.58
CA VAL A 355 0.35 15.07 5.42
C VAL A 355 -0.80 14.55 4.58
N ASP A 356 -1.30 15.35 3.65
CA ASP A 356 -2.38 14.93 2.76
C ASP A 356 -1.93 13.74 1.89
N TYR A 357 -0.64 13.70 1.52
CA TYR A 357 -0.02 12.57 0.84
C TYR A 357 0.19 11.34 1.75
N MET A 358 0.75 11.52 2.95
CA MET A 358 1.11 10.42 3.86
C MET A 358 -0.10 9.86 4.64
N CYS A 359 -1.09 10.70 4.89
CA CYS A 359 -2.27 10.43 5.71
C CYS A 359 -3.56 10.82 4.97
N PRO A 360 -3.83 10.24 3.78
CA PRO A 360 -4.95 10.67 2.96
C PRO A 360 -6.30 10.45 3.67
N GLU A 361 -7.16 11.46 3.63
CA GLU A 361 -8.52 11.40 4.20
C GLU A 361 -9.37 10.32 3.52
N LYS A 362 -9.18 10.12 2.20
CA LYS A 362 -9.86 9.10 1.39
C LYS A 362 -8.82 8.19 0.75
N ASN A 363 -8.88 6.90 1.05
CA ASN A 363 -8.02 5.92 0.42
C ASN A 363 -8.61 5.36 -0.88
N ILE A 364 -7.83 4.50 -1.54
CA ILE A 364 -8.22 3.89 -2.81
C ILE A 364 -9.47 3.00 -2.68
N PHE A 365 -9.64 2.28 -1.56
CA PHE A 365 -10.81 1.42 -1.34
C PHE A 365 -12.09 2.23 -1.19
N TYR A 366 -12.06 3.39 -0.51
CA TYR A 366 -13.17 4.35 -0.53
C TYR A 366 -13.52 4.73 -1.97
N GLY A 367 -12.49 5.15 -2.73
CA GLY A 367 -12.66 5.64 -4.10
C GLY A 367 -13.32 4.60 -5.01
N TYR A 368 -12.82 3.37 -5.01
CA TYR A 368 -13.36 2.29 -5.83
C TYR A 368 -14.81 1.94 -5.44
N THR A 369 -15.10 1.85 -4.15
CA THR A 369 -16.44 1.55 -3.63
C THR A 369 -17.43 2.66 -3.97
N ALA A 370 -17.05 3.93 -3.77
CA ALA A 370 -17.88 5.09 -4.10
C ALA A 370 -18.14 5.19 -5.61
N VAL A 371 -17.09 4.99 -6.43
CA VAL A 371 -17.19 5.00 -7.89
C VAL A 371 -18.15 3.93 -8.38
N SER A 372 -17.96 2.70 -7.91
CA SER A 372 -18.82 1.57 -8.25
C SER A 372 -20.28 1.81 -7.86
N ALA A 373 -20.55 2.23 -6.62
CA ALA A 373 -21.90 2.48 -6.13
C ALA A 373 -22.62 3.60 -6.92
N LYS A 374 -21.89 4.65 -7.33
CA LYS A 374 -22.44 5.73 -8.16
C LYS A 374 -22.68 5.28 -9.59
N LEU A 375 -21.72 4.58 -10.23
CA LEU A 375 -21.87 4.05 -11.60
C LEU A 375 -23.03 3.05 -11.73
N ASN A 376 -23.24 2.24 -10.70
CA ASN A 376 -24.33 1.26 -10.70
C ASN A 376 -25.72 1.92 -10.84
N LYS A 377 -25.90 3.14 -10.32
CA LYS A 377 -27.15 3.93 -10.51
C LYS A 377 -27.42 4.28 -11.98
N TYR A 378 -26.39 4.29 -12.81
CA TYR A 378 -26.46 4.51 -14.26
C TYR A 378 -26.45 3.19 -15.05
N GLY A 379 -26.50 2.04 -14.37
CA GLY A 379 -26.41 0.72 -15.00
C GLY A 379 -25.08 0.51 -15.70
N VAL A 380 -23.98 0.96 -15.07
CA VAL A 380 -22.60 0.73 -15.50
C VAL A 380 -21.90 -0.09 -14.43
N ASP A 381 -21.44 -1.28 -14.79
CA ASP A 381 -20.54 -2.07 -13.95
C ASP A 381 -19.12 -1.53 -14.12
N VAL A 382 -18.50 -1.13 -13.01
CA VAL A 382 -17.12 -0.61 -12.99
C VAL A 382 -16.12 -1.63 -13.52
N ASN A 383 -16.36 -2.93 -13.32
CA ASN A 383 -15.47 -4.01 -13.80
C ASN A 383 -15.54 -4.19 -15.31
N ALA A 384 -16.64 -3.75 -15.94
CA ALA A 384 -16.79 -3.76 -17.39
C ALA A 384 -15.98 -2.66 -18.08
N LEU A 385 -15.50 -1.63 -17.36
CA LEU A 385 -14.72 -0.51 -17.90
C LEU A 385 -13.23 -0.86 -18.14
N ASN A 386 -12.98 -2.05 -18.68
CA ASN A 386 -11.65 -2.62 -18.80
C ASN A 386 -11.01 -2.46 -20.20
N ASN A 387 -11.69 -1.84 -21.15
CA ASN A 387 -11.17 -1.58 -22.49
C ASN A 387 -11.89 -0.42 -23.19
N PHE A 388 -11.30 0.05 -24.30
CA PHE A 388 -11.84 1.16 -25.11
C PHE A 388 -13.28 0.91 -25.59
N ALA A 389 -13.57 -0.27 -26.15
CA ALA A 389 -14.89 -0.56 -26.69
C ALA A 389 -15.97 -0.54 -25.60
N ALA A 390 -15.68 -1.08 -24.42
CA ALA A 390 -16.60 -1.09 -23.28
C ALA A 390 -16.81 0.30 -22.67
N ILE A 391 -15.77 1.15 -22.63
CA ILE A 391 -15.91 2.56 -22.27
C ILE A 391 -16.80 3.28 -23.28
N MET A 392 -16.54 3.10 -24.57
CA MET A 392 -17.32 3.75 -25.63
C MET A 392 -18.77 3.26 -25.69
N SER A 393 -19.05 1.98 -25.42
CA SER A 393 -20.43 1.49 -25.32
C SER A 393 -21.20 2.10 -24.16
N ASN A 394 -20.50 2.58 -23.12
CA ASN A 394 -21.09 3.22 -21.94
C ASN A 394 -20.89 4.74 -21.92
N HIS A 395 -20.35 5.37 -22.98
CA HIS A 395 -19.91 6.77 -22.95
C HIS A 395 -21.03 7.74 -22.50
N THR A 396 -22.26 7.58 -23.00
CA THR A 396 -23.39 8.46 -22.64
C THR A 396 -23.74 8.34 -21.15
N LYS A 397 -23.69 7.12 -20.59
CA LYS A 397 -23.94 6.87 -19.17
C LYS A 397 -22.81 7.44 -18.32
N LEU A 398 -21.56 7.28 -18.75
CA LEU A 398 -20.39 7.83 -18.07
C LEU A 398 -20.44 9.37 -18.05
N GLN A 399 -20.76 10.01 -19.18
CA GLN A 399 -20.95 11.46 -19.26
C GLN A 399 -22.07 11.97 -18.35
N ALA A 400 -23.16 11.21 -18.23
CA ALA A 400 -24.25 11.55 -17.32
C ALA A 400 -23.86 11.37 -15.84
N ALA A 401 -22.97 10.41 -15.53
CA ALA A 401 -22.52 10.14 -14.17
C ALA A 401 -21.41 11.09 -13.70
N LEU A 402 -20.48 11.48 -14.59
CA LEU A 402 -19.30 12.31 -14.30
C LEU A 402 -19.59 13.55 -13.43
N PRO A 403 -20.63 14.37 -13.71
CA PRO A 403 -20.96 15.55 -12.90
C PRO A 403 -21.37 15.27 -11.44
N HIS A 404 -21.69 14.01 -11.10
CA HIS A 404 -22.09 13.60 -9.76
C HIS A 404 -20.94 13.00 -8.94
N PHE A 405 -19.74 12.97 -9.51
CA PHE A 405 -18.53 12.59 -8.81
C PHE A 405 -17.85 13.81 -8.19
N GLU A 406 -17.39 13.64 -6.96
CA GLU A 406 -16.43 14.56 -6.37
C GLU A 406 -15.07 14.42 -7.08
N GLN A 407 -14.21 15.42 -6.94
CA GLN A 407 -12.93 15.47 -7.66
C GLN A 407 -12.05 14.22 -7.40
N TYR A 408 -12.04 13.71 -6.16
CA TYR A 408 -11.32 12.47 -5.81
C TYR A 408 -11.93 11.22 -6.49
N GLU A 409 -13.25 11.08 -6.50
CA GLU A 409 -13.90 9.93 -7.12
C GLU A 409 -13.76 9.96 -8.65
N ALA A 410 -13.83 11.14 -9.26
CA ALA A 410 -13.57 11.31 -10.69
C ALA A 410 -12.13 10.90 -11.04
N ALA A 411 -11.15 11.29 -10.20
CA ALA A 411 -9.77 10.84 -10.34
C ALA A 411 -9.65 9.31 -10.32
N VAL A 412 -10.34 8.65 -9.39
CA VAL A 412 -10.35 7.18 -9.27
C VAL A 412 -11.03 6.52 -10.46
N LEU A 413 -12.16 7.07 -10.95
CA LEU A 413 -12.81 6.57 -12.17
C LEU A 413 -11.86 6.61 -13.37
N PHE A 414 -11.13 7.71 -13.55
CA PHE A 414 -10.16 7.82 -14.64
C PHE A 414 -8.96 6.88 -14.44
N ASP A 415 -8.49 6.68 -13.22
CA ASP A 415 -7.44 5.68 -12.93
C ASP A 415 -7.90 4.26 -13.30
N ILE A 416 -9.16 3.92 -13.00
CA ILE A 416 -9.79 2.65 -13.41
C ILE A 416 -9.80 2.49 -14.92
N MET A 417 -10.25 3.52 -15.64
CA MET A 417 -10.37 3.50 -17.10
C MET A 417 -9.00 3.44 -17.80
N TYR A 418 -7.96 4.07 -17.23
CA TYR A 418 -6.74 4.39 -17.98
C TYR A 418 -5.47 3.67 -17.52
N THR A 419 -5.37 3.28 -16.25
CA THR A 419 -4.14 2.67 -15.73
C THR A 419 -4.03 1.18 -16.06
N ARG A 420 -5.11 0.51 -16.49
CA ARG A 420 -5.06 -0.93 -16.83
C ARG A 420 -5.01 -1.19 -18.33
N THR A 421 -5.43 -0.24 -19.16
CA THR A 421 -5.54 -0.42 -20.62
C THR A 421 -4.55 0.47 -21.36
N SER A 422 -3.93 -0.03 -22.42
CA SER A 422 -3.13 0.80 -23.33
C SER A 422 -4.03 1.35 -24.43
N TYR A 423 -4.03 2.66 -24.61
CA TYR A 423 -4.75 3.33 -25.69
C TYR A 423 -3.76 3.89 -26.69
N ASN A 424 -4.07 3.79 -27.97
CA ASN A 424 -3.32 4.51 -29.00
C ASN A 424 -3.76 5.97 -29.09
N ASN A 425 -3.00 6.78 -29.83
CA ASN A 425 -3.27 8.21 -30.00
C ASN A 425 -4.71 8.51 -30.45
N GLN A 426 -5.21 7.76 -31.45
CA GLN A 426 -6.54 7.96 -31.99
C GLN A 426 -7.63 7.69 -30.94
N GLN A 427 -7.49 6.62 -30.17
CA GLN A 427 -8.42 6.30 -29.08
C GLN A 427 -8.43 7.39 -28.00
N ILE A 428 -7.26 7.92 -27.63
CA ILE A 428 -7.16 9.03 -26.67
C ILE A 428 -7.85 10.28 -27.22
N ARG A 429 -7.64 10.62 -28.49
CA ARG A 429 -8.34 11.74 -29.13
C ARG A 429 -9.85 11.57 -29.14
N THR A 430 -10.34 10.37 -29.44
CA THR A 430 -11.78 10.06 -29.34
C THR A 430 -12.29 10.23 -27.90
N LEU A 431 -11.55 9.80 -26.88
CA LEU A 431 -11.94 10.02 -25.48
C LEU A 431 -12.01 11.51 -25.11
N ILE A 432 -11.08 12.33 -25.64
CA ILE A 432 -11.09 13.80 -25.50
C ILE A 432 -12.33 14.39 -26.17
N GLU A 433 -12.64 14.01 -27.41
CA GLU A 433 -13.83 14.46 -28.15
C GLU A 433 -15.13 14.14 -27.39
N HIS A 434 -15.19 12.97 -26.77
CA HIS A 434 -16.30 12.54 -25.92
C HIS A 434 -16.22 13.06 -24.48
N LYS A 435 -15.30 13.99 -24.15
CA LYS A 435 -15.18 14.59 -22.81
C LYS A 435 -15.04 13.57 -21.67
N LEU A 436 -14.47 12.40 -21.96
CA LEU A 436 -14.21 11.35 -20.97
C LEU A 436 -12.81 11.48 -20.38
N VAL A 437 -12.28 12.69 -20.21
CA VAL A 437 -10.87 12.91 -19.84
C VAL A 437 -10.72 13.72 -18.56
N PRO A 438 -9.69 13.45 -17.73
CA PRO A 438 -9.40 14.28 -16.58
C PRO A 438 -9.10 15.72 -17.01
N GLN A 439 -9.63 16.68 -16.27
CA GLN A 439 -9.35 18.12 -16.45
C GLN A 439 -8.23 18.60 -15.50
N SER A 440 -7.48 17.68 -14.91
CA SER A 440 -6.39 17.91 -13.95
C SER A 440 -5.15 17.12 -14.33
N SER A 441 -4.06 17.24 -13.56
CA SER A 441 -2.81 16.49 -13.78
C SER A 441 -2.98 14.97 -13.87
N ASN A 442 -4.09 14.43 -13.38
CA ASN A 442 -4.50 13.03 -13.60
C ASN A 442 -4.60 12.65 -15.09
N PHE A 443 -4.67 13.63 -16.00
CA PHE A 443 -4.63 13.42 -17.45
C PHE A 443 -3.44 12.57 -17.89
N TYR A 444 -2.30 12.67 -17.20
CA TYR A 444 -1.13 11.84 -17.51
C TYR A 444 -1.40 10.33 -17.43
N ALA A 445 -2.36 9.89 -16.60
CA ALA A 445 -2.76 8.48 -16.52
C ALA A 445 -3.30 7.93 -17.85
N MET A 446 -3.78 8.79 -18.76
CA MET A 446 -4.19 8.40 -20.11
C MET A 446 -3.03 8.19 -21.07
N LEU A 447 -1.92 8.89 -20.83
CA LEU A 447 -0.84 9.03 -21.81
C LEU A 447 0.38 8.16 -21.51
N TYR A 448 0.61 7.80 -20.25
CA TYR A 448 1.89 7.25 -19.77
C TYR A 448 2.39 5.97 -20.48
N ARG A 449 1.53 5.29 -21.25
CA ARG A 449 1.86 4.09 -22.03
C ARG A 449 2.12 4.35 -23.51
N LEU A 450 1.90 5.57 -23.98
CA LEU A 450 2.25 5.98 -25.33
C LEU A 450 3.77 6.09 -25.48
N PRO A 451 4.31 6.04 -26.71
CA PRO A 451 5.68 6.48 -26.95
C PRO A 451 5.92 7.91 -26.43
N ILE A 452 7.10 8.17 -25.87
CA ILE A 452 7.40 9.44 -25.19
C ILE A 452 7.14 10.68 -26.07
N ASP A 453 7.41 10.61 -27.38
CA ASP A 453 7.17 11.73 -28.29
C ASP A 453 5.68 12.04 -28.45
N GLU A 454 4.83 11.02 -28.43
CA GLU A 454 3.37 11.19 -28.43
C GLU A 454 2.86 11.73 -27.09
N GLN A 455 3.46 11.28 -25.97
CA GLN A 455 3.16 11.84 -24.64
C GLN A 455 3.43 13.35 -24.62
N LYS A 456 4.63 13.77 -25.07
CA LYS A 456 5.05 15.17 -25.14
C LYS A 456 4.09 15.99 -26.01
N ALA A 457 3.79 15.52 -27.22
CA ALA A 457 2.89 16.20 -28.14
C ALA A 457 1.50 16.42 -27.54
N LEU A 458 0.89 15.38 -26.94
CA LEU A 458 -0.45 15.49 -26.35
C LEU A 458 -0.47 16.36 -25.09
N LEU A 459 0.58 16.33 -24.27
CA LEU A 459 0.68 17.20 -23.09
C LEU A 459 0.77 18.68 -23.49
N VAL A 460 1.56 19.03 -24.51
CA VAL A 460 1.63 20.40 -25.03
C VAL A 460 0.30 20.83 -25.65
N GLU A 461 -0.35 19.94 -26.40
CA GLU A 461 -1.66 20.22 -27.01
C GLU A 461 -2.74 20.53 -25.96
N GLN A 462 -2.72 19.82 -24.83
CA GLN A 462 -3.75 19.93 -23.80
C GLN A 462 -3.37 20.82 -22.61
N GLN A 463 -2.20 21.46 -22.62
CA GLN A 463 -1.67 22.22 -21.47
C GLN A 463 -2.61 23.32 -20.95
N TYR A 464 -3.41 23.95 -21.83
CA TYR A 464 -4.35 25.00 -21.44
C TYR A 464 -5.73 24.47 -21.03
N ASN A 465 -6.00 23.19 -21.26
CA ASN A 465 -7.25 22.52 -20.90
C ASN A 465 -7.13 21.72 -19.60
N ILE A 466 -5.91 21.58 -19.06
CA ILE A 466 -5.63 20.75 -17.90
C ILE A 466 -5.17 21.65 -16.75
N GLN A 467 -5.84 21.54 -15.60
CA GLN A 467 -5.36 22.13 -14.37
C GLN A 467 -4.06 21.45 -13.94
N ASN A 468 -3.08 22.24 -13.52
CA ASN A 468 -1.77 21.70 -13.18
C ASN A 468 -1.80 20.73 -12.00
N THR A 469 -2.80 20.78 -11.11
CA THR A 469 -2.85 19.94 -9.90
C THR A 469 -4.09 19.04 -9.81
N SER A 470 -3.93 17.87 -9.19
CA SER A 470 -4.99 16.90 -8.93
C SER A 470 -5.70 17.18 -7.59
N SER A 471 -6.75 16.42 -7.28
CA SER A 471 -7.40 16.43 -5.96
C SER A 471 -6.49 16.00 -4.81
N LEU A 472 -5.34 15.37 -5.11
CA LEU A 472 -4.34 14.97 -4.13
C LEU A 472 -3.19 15.99 -4.02
N GLY A 473 -3.33 17.17 -4.64
CA GLY A 473 -2.28 18.19 -4.67
C GLY A 473 -1.06 17.81 -5.53
N PHE A 474 -1.17 16.78 -6.38
CA PHE A 474 -0.07 16.40 -7.26
C PHE A 474 -0.07 17.25 -8.51
N SER A 475 1.06 17.92 -8.79
CA SER A 475 1.25 18.58 -10.07
C SER A 475 1.37 17.58 -11.22
N LEU A 476 1.34 18.05 -12.47
CA LEU A 476 1.61 17.19 -13.63
C LEU A 476 2.99 16.52 -13.53
N ILE A 477 3.98 17.25 -13.02
CA ILE A 477 5.33 16.73 -12.81
C ILE A 477 5.33 15.65 -11.73
N THR A 478 4.67 15.89 -10.59
CA THR A 478 4.51 14.87 -9.54
C THR A 478 3.77 13.64 -10.06
N GLN A 479 2.77 13.79 -10.94
CA GLN A 479 2.07 12.66 -11.55
C GLN A 479 2.96 11.82 -12.47
N VAL A 480 3.87 12.45 -13.22
CA VAL A 480 4.86 11.72 -14.03
C VAL A 480 5.80 10.90 -13.13
N LEU A 481 6.28 11.49 -12.04
CA LEU A 481 7.14 10.82 -11.07
C LEU A 481 6.42 9.64 -10.41
N GLU A 482 5.18 9.85 -9.97
CA GLU A 482 4.37 8.83 -9.29
C GLU A 482 4.07 7.62 -10.17
N LYS A 483 3.66 7.86 -11.42
CA LYS A 483 3.37 6.78 -12.37
C LYS A 483 4.65 6.02 -12.75
N SER A 484 5.76 6.73 -12.90
CA SER A 484 7.06 6.10 -13.18
C SER A 484 7.50 5.19 -12.04
N LEU A 485 7.33 5.63 -10.79
CA LEU A 485 7.60 4.82 -9.60
C LEU A 485 6.74 3.54 -9.56
N ARG A 486 5.43 3.66 -9.80
CA ARG A 486 4.50 2.51 -9.71
C ARG A 486 4.59 1.51 -10.84
N GLN A 487 5.05 1.93 -12.02
CA GLN A 487 4.97 1.14 -13.25
C GLN A 487 6.33 0.88 -13.90
N GLY A 488 7.42 1.41 -13.33
CA GLY A 488 8.77 1.21 -13.84
C GLY A 488 9.04 1.89 -15.19
N SER A 489 8.36 3.01 -15.49
CA SER A 489 8.63 3.76 -16.72
C SER A 489 9.93 4.56 -16.58
N ALA A 490 10.85 4.39 -17.52
CA ALA A 490 12.09 5.16 -17.61
C ALA A 490 11.88 6.57 -18.20
N ASP A 491 10.64 6.93 -18.57
CA ASP A 491 10.37 8.16 -19.31
C ASP A 491 10.44 9.43 -18.43
N ALA A 492 10.35 9.31 -17.10
CA ALA A 492 10.45 10.45 -16.19
C ALA A 492 11.72 11.29 -16.46
N ASP A 493 12.86 10.63 -16.67
CA ASP A 493 14.16 11.27 -16.86
C ASP A 493 14.23 12.15 -18.13
N LYS A 494 13.34 11.91 -19.09
CA LYS A 494 13.20 12.71 -20.31
C LYS A 494 12.00 13.63 -20.29
N LEU A 495 10.92 13.24 -19.63
CA LEU A 495 9.65 13.95 -19.66
C LEU A 495 9.60 15.08 -18.63
N VAL A 496 10.12 14.88 -17.42
CA VAL A 496 10.13 15.93 -16.38
C VAL A 496 10.96 17.15 -16.81
N PRO A 497 12.22 16.99 -17.28
CA PRO A 497 12.99 18.13 -17.78
C PRO A 497 12.29 18.85 -18.94
N PHE A 498 11.67 18.08 -19.84
CA PHE A 498 10.89 18.64 -20.94
C PHE A 498 9.72 19.49 -20.44
N LEU A 499 8.90 18.99 -19.51
CA LEU A 499 7.75 19.73 -19.00
C LEU A 499 8.17 21.02 -18.28
N ILE A 500 9.24 20.97 -17.47
CA ILE A 500 9.80 22.16 -16.82
C ILE A 500 10.26 23.18 -17.88
N SER A 501 10.95 22.74 -18.94
CA SER A 501 11.39 23.62 -20.04
C SER A 501 10.22 24.24 -20.82
N GLN A 502 9.05 23.60 -20.84
CA GLN A 502 7.82 24.15 -21.42
C GLN A 502 7.09 25.11 -20.48
N GLY A 503 7.63 25.38 -19.29
CA GLY A 503 7.02 26.28 -18.30
C GLY A 503 5.90 25.64 -17.49
N VAL A 504 5.79 24.31 -17.46
CA VAL A 504 4.85 23.61 -16.58
C VAL A 504 5.28 23.86 -15.12
N PRO A 505 4.41 24.44 -14.27
CA PRO A 505 4.79 24.78 -12.91
C PRO A 505 4.95 23.55 -12.03
N LEU A 506 5.98 23.53 -11.19
CA LEU A 506 6.25 22.46 -10.23
C LEU A 506 5.10 22.24 -9.24
N THR A 507 4.47 23.34 -8.80
CA THR A 507 3.31 23.39 -7.90
C THR A 507 2.38 24.53 -8.32
N SER A 508 1.08 24.47 -8.00
CA SER A 508 0.14 25.58 -8.22
C SER A 508 -0.02 26.47 -6.99
N SER A 509 0.37 25.96 -5.82
CA SER A 509 0.27 26.61 -4.52
C SER A 509 1.26 25.99 -3.52
N GLU A 510 1.43 26.63 -2.36
CA GLU A 510 2.22 26.09 -1.24
C GLU A 510 1.60 24.84 -0.60
N GLN A 511 0.37 24.50 -0.94
CA GLN A 511 -0.38 23.34 -0.45
C GLN A 511 -0.27 22.12 -1.39
N ASP A 512 0.33 22.28 -2.56
CA ASP A 512 0.60 21.17 -3.47
C ASP A 512 1.90 20.47 -3.09
N LEU A 513 1.98 19.18 -3.41
CA LEU A 513 3.14 18.37 -3.07
C LEU A 513 4.34 18.75 -3.96
N ASP A 514 5.42 19.18 -3.32
CA ASP A 514 6.65 19.54 -4.03
C ASP A 514 7.24 18.31 -4.74
N PRO A 515 7.47 18.36 -6.07
CA PRO A 515 8.00 17.22 -6.82
C PRO A 515 9.42 16.81 -6.39
N LEU A 516 10.27 17.75 -5.94
CA LEU A 516 11.60 17.43 -5.43
C LEU A 516 11.50 16.67 -4.11
N TRP A 517 10.64 17.16 -3.19
CA TRP A 517 10.36 16.42 -1.96
C TRP A 517 9.86 15.00 -2.25
N PHE A 518 8.90 14.85 -3.17
CA PHE A 518 8.35 13.54 -3.56
C PHE A 518 9.44 12.61 -4.10
N LYS A 519 10.35 13.12 -4.94
CA LYS A 519 11.44 12.32 -5.49
C LYS A 519 12.44 11.88 -4.42
N LEU A 520 12.83 12.78 -3.51
CA LEU A 520 13.72 12.45 -2.39
C LEU A 520 13.07 11.42 -1.45
N TYR A 521 11.78 11.60 -1.13
CA TYR A 521 11.01 10.65 -0.36
C TYR A 521 10.94 9.27 -1.05
N SER A 522 10.80 9.24 -2.38
CA SER A 522 10.76 8.00 -3.16
C SER A 522 12.09 7.26 -3.17
N LEU A 523 13.21 7.99 -3.35
CA LEU A 523 14.57 7.45 -3.23
C LEU A 523 14.82 6.82 -1.86
N ASN A 524 14.31 7.44 -0.79
CA ASN A 524 14.48 6.92 0.57
C ASN A 524 13.64 5.65 0.82
N ASN A 525 12.42 5.59 0.30
CA ASN A 525 11.41 4.63 0.79
C ASN A 525 11.05 3.52 -0.19
N TYR A 526 11.17 3.76 -1.50
CA TYR A 526 10.59 2.88 -2.52
C TYR A 526 11.58 2.42 -3.58
N GLU A 527 12.57 3.25 -3.92
CA GLU A 527 13.54 2.93 -4.96
C GLU A 527 14.70 2.10 -4.41
N ASP A 528 15.37 1.37 -5.31
CA ASP A 528 16.56 0.62 -4.96
C ASP A 528 17.70 1.60 -4.64
N PRO A 529 18.26 1.58 -3.41
CA PRO A 529 19.35 2.46 -3.02
C PRO A 529 20.64 2.29 -3.84
N THR A 530 20.76 1.20 -4.58
CA THR A 530 21.93 0.87 -5.42
C THR A 530 21.71 1.20 -6.90
N ALA A 531 20.50 1.59 -7.29
CA ALA A 531 20.21 1.99 -8.66
C ALA A 531 20.92 3.30 -9.03
N GLU A 532 21.17 3.48 -10.32
CA GLU A 532 21.70 4.74 -10.84
C GLU A 532 20.74 5.90 -10.52
N LEU A 533 21.32 7.02 -10.09
CA LEU A 533 20.55 8.22 -9.80
C LEU A 533 19.90 8.76 -11.08
N PRO A 534 18.62 9.17 -11.04
CA PRO A 534 17.94 9.78 -12.18
C PRO A 534 18.38 11.24 -12.33
N VAL A 535 19.56 11.40 -12.94
CA VAL A 535 20.33 12.64 -12.96
C VAL A 535 19.56 13.79 -13.59
N ASN A 536 18.89 13.57 -14.73
CA ASN A 536 18.27 14.66 -15.47
C ASN A 536 17.02 15.18 -14.74
N VAL A 537 16.19 14.28 -14.21
CA VAL A 537 15.07 14.67 -13.34
C VAL A 537 15.55 15.45 -12.12
N LEU A 538 16.54 14.92 -11.39
CA LEU A 538 17.03 15.56 -10.17
C LEU A 538 17.64 16.94 -10.48
N ALA A 539 18.48 17.04 -11.51
CA ALA A 539 19.06 18.31 -11.94
C ALA A 539 17.97 19.36 -12.22
N SER A 540 16.97 19.02 -13.04
CA SER A 540 15.90 19.95 -13.40
C SER A 540 15.04 20.35 -12.20
N LEU A 541 14.73 19.42 -11.30
CA LEU A 541 13.96 19.73 -10.08
C LEU A 541 14.74 20.63 -9.13
N ILE A 542 16.02 20.34 -8.91
CA ILE A 542 16.88 21.10 -7.98
C ILE A 542 17.09 22.52 -8.48
N GLU A 543 17.34 22.71 -9.78
CA GLU A 543 17.51 24.03 -10.39
C GLU A 543 16.28 24.93 -10.22
N HIS A 544 15.08 24.34 -10.18
CA HIS A 544 13.81 25.07 -10.18
C HIS A 544 13.07 25.06 -8.83
N THR A 545 13.58 24.36 -7.82
CA THR A 545 12.98 24.30 -6.47
C THR A 545 13.82 25.09 -5.47
N LYS A 546 13.15 25.97 -4.70
CA LYS A 546 13.77 26.59 -3.52
C LYS A 546 13.72 25.61 -2.35
N LEU A 547 14.88 25.12 -1.92
CA LEU A 547 14.98 24.22 -0.76
C LEU A 547 14.39 24.85 0.51
N ASN A 548 13.68 24.02 1.28
CA ASN A 548 13.00 24.39 2.52
C ASN A 548 13.15 23.29 3.58
N ASP A 549 12.50 23.46 4.72
CA ASP A 549 12.55 22.55 5.86
C ASP A 549 12.11 21.12 5.53
N THR A 550 11.09 20.94 4.68
CA THR A 550 10.63 19.60 4.27
C THR A 550 11.66 18.83 3.45
N HIS A 551 12.39 19.53 2.58
CA HIS A 551 13.47 18.94 1.77
C HIS A 551 14.65 18.53 2.65
N ILE A 552 15.01 19.37 3.62
CA ILE A 552 16.09 19.10 4.57
C ILE A 552 15.74 17.87 5.43
N ASP A 553 14.50 17.78 5.93
CA ASP A 553 14.03 16.61 6.69
C ASP A 553 14.09 15.32 5.84
N ALA A 554 13.68 15.37 4.57
CA ALA A 554 13.78 14.23 3.65
C ALA A 554 15.24 13.81 3.39
N LEU A 555 16.14 14.76 3.11
CA LEU A 555 17.57 14.50 2.89
C LEU A 555 18.25 13.93 4.14
N TYR A 556 17.90 14.43 5.33
CA TYR A 556 18.44 13.89 6.57
C TYR A 556 17.93 12.46 6.84
N LYS A 557 16.67 12.16 6.52
CA LYS A 557 16.15 10.79 6.58
C LYS A 557 16.90 9.85 5.63
N ILE A 558 17.26 10.30 4.42
CA ILE A 558 18.16 9.55 3.53
C ILE A 558 19.52 9.35 4.19
N LYS A 559 20.15 10.40 4.73
CA LYS A 559 21.45 10.31 5.41
C LYS A 559 21.43 9.29 6.54
N GLN A 560 20.37 9.24 7.35
CA GLN A 560 20.23 8.26 8.44
C GLN A 560 20.03 6.83 7.94
N LYS A 561 19.27 6.63 6.87
CA LYS A 561 18.92 5.30 6.36
C LYS A 561 19.99 4.73 5.44
N ASN A 562 20.61 5.58 4.62
CA ASN A 562 21.60 5.23 3.62
C ASN A 562 22.58 6.39 3.36
N VAL A 563 23.69 6.36 4.09
CA VAL A 563 24.77 7.35 4.00
C VAL A 563 25.43 7.37 2.60
N GLN A 564 25.53 6.22 1.92
CA GLN A 564 26.15 6.14 0.58
C GLN A 564 25.30 6.88 -0.46
N LEU A 565 23.99 6.63 -0.47
CA LEU A 565 23.05 7.34 -1.34
C LEU A 565 23.08 8.85 -1.07
N TYR A 566 23.13 9.25 0.20
CA TYR A 566 23.28 10.66 0.55
C TYR A 566 24.57 11.27 -0.02
N HIS A 567 25.71 10.59 0.12
CA HIS A 567 26.98 11.07 -0.44
C HIS A 567 26.93 11.20 -1.96
N GLN A 568 26.41 10.20 -2.66
CA GLN A 568 26.22 10.27 -4.12
C GLN A 568 25.36 11.48 -4.52
N LEU A 569 24.25 11.73 -3.81
CA LEU A 569 23.39 12.88 -4.07
C LEU A 569 24.11 14.23 -3.90
N ILE A 570 24.88 14.42 -2.82
CA ILE A 570 25.56 15.72 -2.56
C ILE A 570 26.88 15.89 -3.33
N GLU A 571 27.48 14.81 -3.82
CA GLU A 571 28.62 14.86 -4.75
C GLU A 571 28.14 15.28 -6.13
N GLN A 572 27.00 14.73 -6.56
CA GLN A 572 26.41 15.06 -7.86
C GLN A 572 25.67 16.40 -7.87
N PHE A 573 24.99 16.74 -6.78
CA PHE A 573 24.20 17.97 -6.61
C PHE A 573 24.59 18.68 -5.29
N PRO A 574 25.69 19.48 -5.31
CA PRO A 574 26.19 20.16 -4.11
C PRO A 574 25.18 21.09 -3.42
N GLU A 575 24.16 21.56 -4.15
CA GLU A 575 23.06 22.39 -3.66
C GLU A 575 22.21 21.67 -2.61
N LEU A 576 22.19 20.33 -2.61
CA LEU A 576 21.49 19.52 -1.61
C LEU A 576 22.22 19.44 -0.27
N ARG A 577 23.41 20.02 -0.13
CA ARG A 577 24.10 20.10 1.16
C ARG A 577 23.30 20.96 2.11
N PHE A 578 23.04 20.45 3.30
CA PHE A 578 22.20 21.10 4.30
C PHE A 578 22.89 21.14 5.66
N THR A 579 22.49 22.10 6.50
CA THR A 579 22.84 22.12 7.92
C THR A 579 21.90 21.17 8.67
N GLU A 580 22.46 20.30 9.50
CA GLU A 580 21.67 19.30 10.25
C GLU A 580 20.49 19.96 10.99
N PRO A 581 19.26 19.44 10.83
CA PRO A 581 18.11 20.03 11.49
C PRO A 581 18.25 19.94 13.01
N SER A 582 17.61 20.83 13.76
CA SER A 582 17.59 20.68 15.22
C SER A 582 16.66 19.55 15.66
N GLU A 583 15.59 19.30 14.89
CA GLU A 583 14.58 18.29 15.16
C GLU A 583 14.06 17.66 13.85
N LEU A 584 13.71 16.37 13.88
CA LEU A 584 13.00 15.71 12.77
C LEU A 584 11.50 15.69 13.00
N ILE A 585 10.73 15.83 11.92
CA ILE A 585 9.27 15.73 12.01
C ILE A 585 8.82 14.30 11.73
N LYS A 586 8.07 13.76 12.68
CA LYS A 586 7.34 12.50 12.55
C LYS A 586 5.85 12.78 12.54
N ILE A 587 5.22 12.51 11.40
CA ILE A 587 3.78 12.67 11.23
C ILE A 587 3.10 11.39 11.74
N ASN A 588 2.28 11.52 12.77
CA ASN A 588 1.40 10.45 13.22
C ASN A 588 0.03 10.64 12.53
N CYS A 589 -0.24 9.83 11.51
CA CYS A 589 -1.57 9.73 10.92
C CYS A 589 -2.53 9.19 11.98
N MET A 590 -3.44 10.03 12.49
CA MET A 590 -4.48 9.53 13.37
C MET A 590 -5.47 8.68 12.58
N ALA A 591 -5.98 7.60 13.19
CA ALA A 591 -7.19 6.96 12.72
C ALA A 591 -8.36 7.95 12.89
N GLN A 592 -8.76 8.63 11.80
CA GLN A 592 -9.90 9.55 11.80
C GLN A 592 -11.24 8.80 11.82
#